data_AF-A0A442E800-F1
#
_entry.id   AF-A0A442E800-F1
#
_cell.length_a   1.000
_cell.length_b   1.000
_cell.length_c   1.000
_cell.angle_alpha   90.00
_cell.angle_beta   90.00
_cell.angle_gamma   90.00
#
_symmetry.space_group_name_H-M   'P 1'
#
loop_
_entity.id
_entity.type
_entity.pdbx_description
1 polymer ?
#
loop_
_entity_poly.entity_id
_entity_poly.type
_entity_poly.pdbx_seq_one_letter_code
_entity_poly.pdbx_strand_id
1 'polypeptide(L)'
;MDRASLGKVSATAAAKALLAEIIADHGPVLFHQSGGCCDGSSPMCYARGEFMIGDNDVMLGEIGDTPVYISASQYEVWKHTDLIIDVVKGRGGIFSLDNGREKRFLTRSTVCAVSPSSSAD
;
A
#
# COMPACT_ATOMS: atom_id res chain seq x y z
N MET A 1 -15.87 5.86 13.04
CA MET A 1 -15.99 6.45 11.70
C MET A 1 -15.49 5.42 10.73
N ASP A 2 -16.40 4.70 10.08
CA ASP A 2 -16.04 3.71 9.06
C ASP A 2 -15.54 4.47 7.84
N ARG A 3 -14.23 4.51 7.63
CA ARG A 3 -13.65 4.98 6.37
C ARG A 3 -13.96 3.90 5.33
N ALA A 4 -14.79 4.24 4.35
CA ALA A 4 -15.19 3.32 3.29
C ALA A 4 -13.95 2.88 2.48
N SER A 5 -13.77 1.56 2.34
CA SER A 5 -12.78 0.96 1.45
C SER A 5 -13.12 1.29 -0.01
N LEU A 6 -12.12 1.70 -0.78
CA LEU A 6 -12.28 1.98 -2.21
C LEU A 6 -12.04 0.74 -3.09
N GLY A 7 -11.62 -0.39 -2.51
CA GLY A 7 -11.32 -1.62 -3.25
C GLY A 7 -10.16 -1.51 -4.24
N LYS A 8 -9.26 -0.53 -4.07
CA LYS A 8 -8.17 -0.22 -5.02
C LYS A 8 -6.82 -0.84 -4.68
N VAL A 9 -6.81 -1.82 -3.78
CA VAL A 9 -5.57 -2.45 -3.30
C VAL A 9 -5.68 -3.95 -3.32
N SER A 10 -4.62 -4.59 -3.78
CA SER A 10 -4.39 -6.04 -3.68
C SER A 10 -2.96 -6.32 -3.22
N ALA A 11 -2.66 -7.58 -2.95
CA ALA A 11 -1.31 -8.01 -2.58
C ALA A 11 -0.93 -9.33 -3.23
N THR A 12 0.35 -9.45 -3.61
CA THR A 12 0.91 -10.71 -4.10
C THR A 12 0.97 -11.76 -2.99
N ALA A 13 1.12 -13.04 -3.36
CA ALA A 13 1.29 -14.11 -2.38
C ALA A 13 2.53 -13.89 -1.49
N ALA A 14 3.62 -13.38 -2.07
CA ALA A 14 4.84 -13.06 -1.32
C ALA A 14 4.62 -11.93 -0.31
N ALA A 15 3.88 -10.89 -0.69
CA ALA A 15 3.50 -9.82 0.23
C ALA A 15 2.60 -10.32 1.36
N LYS A 16 1.63 -11.18 1.06
CA LYS A 16 0.77 -11.79 2.10
C LYS A 16 1.56 -12.65 3.08
N ALA A 17 2.57 -13.39 2.61
CA ALA A 17 3.43 -14.19 3.47
C ALA A 17 4.26 -13.32 4.43
N LEU A 18 4.94 -12.29 3.92
CA LEU A 18 5.70 -11.36 4.76
C LEU A 18 4.81 -10.61 5.74
N LEU A 19 3.61 -10.19 5.30
CA LEU A 19 2.62 -9.56 6.14
C LEU A 19 2.18 -10.46 7.30
N ALA A 20 1.97 -11.76 7.04
CA ALA A 20 1.61 -12.72 8.07
C ALA A 20 2.73 -12.91 9.11
N GLU A 21 3.99 -12.98 8.69
CA GLU A 21 5.16 -13.02 9.59
C GLU A 21 5.18 -11.78 10.49
N ILE A 22 5.01 -10.58 9.92
CA ILE A 22 4.99 -9.32 10.68
C ILE A 22 3.81 -9.28 11.66
N ILE A 23 2.62 -9.72 11.24
CA ILE A 23 1.45 -9.74 12.12
C ILE A 23 1.63 -10.73 13.28
N ALA A 24 2.29 -11.87 13.05
CA ALA A 24 2.59 -12.82 14.11
C ALA A 24 3.51 -12.22 15.19
N ASP A 25 4.46 -11.38 14.78
CA ASP A 25 5.43 -10.75 15.69
C ASP A 25 4.88 -9.48 16.38
N HIS A 26 4.05 -8.70 15.69
CA HIS A 26 3.66 -7.34 16.10
C HIS A 26 2.16 -7.14 16.34
N GLY A 27 1.33 -8.14 16.05
CA GLY A 27 -0.12 -8.03 16.09
C GLY A 27 -0.71 -7.26 14.89
N PRO A 28 -1.90 -6.66 15.03
CA PRO A 28 -2.56 -5.94 13.94
C PRO A 28 -1.70 -4.78 13.41
N VAL A 29 -1.56 -4.72 12.09
CA VAL A 29 -0.80 -3.67 11.38
C VAL A 29 -1.69 -2.87 10.44
N LEU A 30 -1.10 -1.84 9.84
CA LEU A 30 -1.63 -1.05 8.73
C LEU A 30 -0.51 -0.71 7.75
N PHE A 31 -0.89 -0.38 6.51
CA PHE A 31 0.02 0.25 5.55
C PHE A 31 -0.29 1.74 5.41
N HIS A 32 0.77 2.54 5.28
CA HIS A 32 0.68 3.91 4.76
C HIS A 32 1.50 4.00 3.48
N GLN A 33 0.81 4.33 2.38
CA GLN A 33 1.41 4.56 1.09
C GLN A 33 2.16 5.90 1.14
N SER A 34 3.48 5.81 1.19
CA SER A 34 4.35 6.98 1.11
C SER A 34 4.51 7.46 -0.34
N GLY A 35 4.80 8.74 -0.54
CA GLY A 35 5.14 9.31 -1.84
C GLY A 35 6.66 9.50 -1.89
N GLY A 36 7.40 8.46 -2.27
CA GLY A 36 8.87 8.41 -2.16
C GLY A 36 9.59 8.16 -3.48
N CYS A 37 10.74 8.84 -3.65
CA CYS A 37 11.45 9.15 -4.89
C CYS A 37 12.12 7.96 -5.63
N CYS A 38 12.04 8.01 -6.96
CA CYS A 38 12.77 7.28 -8.01
C CYS A 38 12.51 5.79 -8.33
N ASP A 39 12.10 4.90 -7.41
CA ASP A 39 12.00 3.45 -7.75
C ASP A 39 10.63 2.79 -7.50
N GLY A 40 9.57 3.60 -7.41
CA GLY A 40 8.26 3.15 -6.96
C GLY A 40 8.14 3.30 -5.45
N SER A 41 7.07 3.97 -5.04
CA SER A 41 6.84 4.35 -3.66
C SER A 41 6.75 3.12 -2.75
N SER A 42 7.68 3.00 -1.79
CA SER A 42 7.64 1.90 -0.82
C SER A 42 6.49 2.15 0.18
N PRO A 43 5.52 1.23 0.29
CA PRO A 43 4.48 1.32 1.29
C PRO A 43 5.11 1.00 2.65
N MET A 44 4.82 1.81 3.66
CA MET A 44 5.37 1.62 5.00
C MET A 44 4.39 0.79 5.83
N CYS A 45 4.87 -0.28 6.48
CA CYS A 45 4.08 -1.15 7.35
C CYS A 45 4.29 -0.74 8.82
N TYR A 46 3.20 -0.45 9.53
CA TYR A 46 3.23 0.00 10.92
C TYR A 46 2.29 -0.81 11.82
N ALA A 47 2.61 -0.92 13.10
CA ALA A 47 1.68 -1.45 14.09
C ALA A 47 0.47 -0.51 14.22
N ARG A 48 -0.74 -1.08 14.26
CA ARG A 48 -1.99 -0.29 14.23
C ARG A 48 -2.16 0.62 15.45
N GLY A 49 -1.52 0.27 16.57
CA GLY A 49 -1.54 1.08 17.79
C GLY A 49 -0.50 2.21 17.83
N GLU A 50 0.47 2.23 16.91
CA GLU A 50 1.63 3.13 16.98
C GLU A 50 1.61 4.22 15.91
N PHE A 51 0.90 4.01 14.80
CA PHE A 51 0.79 4.98 13.73
C PHE A 51 -0.54 5.74 13.82
N MET A 52 -0.45 7.06 14.02
CA MET A 52 -1.62 7.93 13.96
C MET A 52 -1.95 8.26 12.50
N ILE A 53 -3.13 7.84 12.07
CA ILE A 53 -3.67 8.18 10.77
C ILE A 53 -4.18 9.62 10.82
N GLY A 54 -3.76 10.46 9.88
CA GLY A 54 -4.18 11.85 9.80
C GLY A 54 -5.60 12.00 9.25
N ASP A 55 -6.25 13.13 9.55
CA ASP A 55 -7.61 13.44 9.09
C ASP A 55 -7.73 13.41 7.56
N ASN A 56 -6.66 13.80 6.86
CA ASN A 56 -6.58 13.85 5.41
C ASN A 56 -6.09 12.55 4.77
N ASP A 57 -5.87 11.47 5.53
CA ASP A 57 -5.56 10.18 4.93
C ASP A 57 -6.83 9.54 4.34
N VAL A 58 -6.67 8.88 3.20
CA VAL A 58 -7.74 8.17 2.49
C VAL A 58 -7.48 6.67 2.62
N MET A 59 -8.51 5.89 2.96
CA MET A 59 -8.42 4.42 3.00
C MET A 59 -8.62 3.87 1.59
N LEU A 60 -7.56 3.32 0.99
CA LEU A 60 -7.63 2.75 -0.36
C LEU A 60 -8.31 1.38 -0.38
N GLY A 61 -8.15 0.63 0.71
CA GLY A 61 -8.76 -0.68 0.89
C GLY A 61 -8.04 -1.49 1.95
N GLU A 62 -8.22 -2.81 1.88
CA GLU A 62 -7.71 -3.75 2.88
C GLU A 62 -7.05 -4.95 2.20
N ILE A 63 -5.99 -5.47 2.82
CA ILE A 63 -5.35 -6.74 2.46
C ILE A 63 -5.62 -7.72 3.60
N GLY A 64 -6.61 -8.58 3.44
CA GLY A 64 -7.19 -9.27 4.59
C GLY A 64 -7.78 -8.23 5.55
N ASP A 65 -7.40 -8.27 6.82
CA ASP A 65 -7.84 -7.30 7.83
C ASP A 65 -6.89 -6.10 7.97
N THR A 66 -5.87 -5.98 7.11
CA THR A 66 -4.86 -4.92 7.17
C THR A 66 -5.26 -3.74 6.29
N PRO A 67 -5.63 -2.58 6.86
CA PRO A 67 -6.03 -1.41 6.09
C PRO A 67 -4.82 -0.74 5.43
N VAL A 68 -5.05 -0.14 4.26
CA VAL A 68 -4.06 0.58 3.47
C VAL A 68 -4.52 2.02 3.28
N TYR A 69 -3.72 2.94 3.79
CA TYR A 69 -3.97 4.38 3.73
C TYR A 69 -3.01 5.08 2.77
N ILE A 70 -3.39 6.25 2.30
CA ILE A 70 -2.57 7.17 1.51
C ILE A 70 -2.93 8.61 1.88
N SER A 71 -2.02 9.58 1.80
CA SER A 71 -2.38 10.99 2.03
C SER A 71 -3.31 11.50 0.91
N ALA A 72 -4.26 12.39 1.21
CA ALA A 72 -5.17 12.97 0.21
C ALA A 72 -4.43 13.58 -1.00
N SER A 73 -3.31 14.27 -0.76
CA SER A 73 -2.48 14.84 -1.83
C SER A 73 -1.94 13.80 -2.80
N GLN A 74 -1.54 12.64 -2.29
CA GLN A 74 -1.10 11.52 -3.13
C GLN A 74 -2.29 10.78 -3.73
N TYR A 75 -3.40 10.65 -2.99
CA TYR A 75 -4.62 10.07 -3.53
C TYR A 75 -5.06 10.75 -4.82
N GLU A 76 -5.05 12.09 -4.87
CA GLU A 76 -5.42 12.83 -6.09
C GLU A 76 -4.59 12.44 -7.32
N VAL A 77 -3.32 12.08 -7.11
CA VAL A 77 -2.41 11.63 -8.17
C VAL A 77 -2.65 10.16 -8.56
N TRP A 78 -3.04 9.31 -7.61
CA TRP A 78 -3.13 7.85 -7.79
C TRP A 78 -4.55 7.31 -7.89
N LYS A 79 -5.59 8.15 -7.77
CA LYS A 79 -7.00 7.74 -7.71
C LYS A 79 -7.50 6.95 -8.94
N HIS A 80 -6.77 6.95 -10.05
CA HIS A 80 -7.12 6.19 -11.26
C HIS A 80 -6.29 4.91 -11.45
N THR A 81 -5.65 4.46 -10.37
CA THR A 81 -4.69 3.36 -10.39
C THR A 81 -5.05 2.34 -9.34
N ASP A 82 -5.01 1.07 -9.71
CA ASP A 82 -5.07 -0.03 -8.74
C ASP A 82 -3.66 -0.31 -8.23
N LEU A 83 -3.53 -0.40 -6.91
CA LEU A 83 -2.26 -0.68 -6.25
C LEU A 83 -2.12 -2.17 -5.96
N ILE A 84 -0.93 -2.69 -6.20
CA ILE A 84 -0.54 -4.05 -5.84
C ILE A 84 0.64 -3.95 -4.89
N ILE A 85 0.45 -4.38 -3.65
CA ILE A 85 1.53 -4.50 -2.69
C ILE A 85 2.28 -5.81 -2.98
N ASP A 86 3.56 -5.68 -3.31
CA ASP A 86 4.47 -6.78 -3.60
C ASP A 86 5.66 -6.77 -2.63
N VAL A 87 6.55 -7.76 -2.74
CA VAL A 87 7.78 -7.86 -1.96
C VAL A 87 8.97 -8.10 -2.88
N VAL A 88 10.06 -7.39 -2.61
CA VAL A 88 11.35 -7.58 -3.28
C VAL A 88 12.45 -7.78 -2.23
N LYS A 89 13.59 -8.32 -2.65
CA LYS A 89 14.79 -8.39 -1.80
C LYS A 89 15.27 -6.97 -1.50
N GLY A 90 15.75 -6.77 -0.27
CA GLY A 90 16.34 -5.51 0.15
C GLY A 90 15.84 -5.06 1.51
N ARG A 91 16.42 -3.96 1.98
CA ARG A 91 16.13 -3.40 3.28
C ARG A 91 14.85 -2.55 3.24
N GLY A 92 13.93 -2.80 4.16
CA GLY A 92 12.76 -1.95 4.38
C GLY A 92 13.11 -0.53 4.84
N GLY A 93 12.14 0.37 4.78
CA GLY A 93 12.31 1.73 5.31
C GLY A 93 12.60 1.69 6.81
N ILE A 94 13.44 2.58 7.32
CA ILE A 94 13.95 2.51 8.71
C ILE A 94 12.85 2.43 9.79
N PHE A 95 11.65 2.95 9.51
CA PHE A 95 10.49 2.93 10.42
C PHE A 95 9.42 1.89 10.06
N SER A 96 9.62 1.10 9.00
CA SER A 96 8.67 0.08 8.57
C SER A 96 9.03 -1.27 9.18
N LEU A 97 8.03 -2.07 9.53
CA LEU A 97 8.19 -3.37 10.20
C LEU A 97 8.82 -4.46 9.33
N ASP A 98 9.04 -4.19 8.04
CA ASP A 98 9.81 -5.02 7.12
C ASP A 98 11.34 -4.74 7.17
N ASN A 99 11.77 -3.69 7.87
CA ASN A 99 13.19 -3.43 8.08
C ASN A 99 13.84 -4.54 8.92
N GLY A 100 15.03 -4.98 8.50
CA GLY A 100 15.76 -6.09 9.13
C GLY A 100 15.32 -7.50 8.72
N ARG A 101 14.38 -7.63 7.77
CA ARG A 101 13.90 -8.93 7.26
C ARG A 101 14.50 -9.34 5.90
N GLU A 102 15.43 -8.54 5.37
CA GLU A 102 16.08 -8.69 4.04
C GLU A 102 15.10 -8.77 2.85
N LYS A 103 13.84 -8.43 3.10
CA LYS A 103 12.74 -8.30 2.17
C LYS A 103 12.03 -7.00 2.51
N ARG A 104 11.60 -6.28 1.48
CA ARG A 104 10.85 -5.03 1.64
C ARG A 104 9.58 -5.04 0.80
N PHE A 105 8.56 -4.34 1.29
CA PHE A 105 7.38 -4.09 0.50
C PHE A 105 7.67 -3.12 -0.65
N LEU A 106 6.93 -3.28 -1.74
CA LEU A 106 7.00 -2.47 -2.94
C LEU A 106 5.58 -2.26 -3.48
N THR A 107 5.20 -1.02 -3.73
CA THR A 107 3.95 -0.74 -4.43
C THR A 107 4.18 -0.80 -5.94
N ARG A 108 3.42 -1.65 -6.61
CA ARG A 108 3.27 -1.66 -8.07
C ARG A 108 1.93 -1.04 -8.43
N SER A 109 1.86 -0.47 -9.61
CA SER A 109 0.63 0.09 -10.16
C SER A 109 0.30 -0.52 -11.52
N THR A 110 -0.98 -0.76 -11.74
CA THR A 110 -1.53 -0.97 -13.08
C THR A 110 -2.40 0.23 -13.42
N VAL A 111 -2.09 0.93 -14.51
CA VAL A 111 -2.94 2.01 -15.02
C VAL A 111 -4.16 1.37 -15.66
N CYS A 112 -5.37 1.85 -15.33
CA CYS A 112 -6.57 1.48 -16.10
C CYS A 112 -6.34 1.86 -17.56
N ALA A 113 -6.29 0.86 -18.45
CA ALA A 113 -6.25 1.13 -19.89
C ALA A 113 -7.54 1.87 -20.28
N VAL A 114 -7.41 3.13 -20.71
CA VAL A 114 -8.50 3.83 -21.39
C VAL A 114 -8.74 3.07 -22.68
N SER A 115 -9.91 2.45 -22.85
CA SER A 115 -10.30 1.89 -24.14
C SER A 115 -10.21 3.01 -25.18
N PRO A 116 -9.43 2.86 -26.28
CA PRO A 116 -9.38 3.89 -27.30
C PRO A 116 -10.81 4.05 -27.83
N SER A 117 -11.37 5.26 -27.68
CA SER A 117 -12.61 5.61 -28.36
C SER A 117 -12.34 5.46 -29.85
N SER A 118 -12.99 4.48 -30.46
CA SER A 118 -13.01 4.30 -31.91
C SER A 118 -13.71 5.51 -32.54
N SER A 119 -12.93 6.52 -32.89
CA SER A 119 -13.36 7.55 -33.83
C SER A 119 -12.93 7.09 -35.20
N ALA A 120 -13.88 6.50 -35.92
CA ALA A 120 -13.81 6.39 -37.37
C ALA A 120 -14.14 7.78 -37.94
N ASP A 121 -13.24 8.31 -38.78
CA ASP A 121 -13.56 9.23 -39.87
C ASP A 121 -12.60 8.93 -41.02
#